data_AF-A0A967AFI8-F1
#
_entry.id   AF-A0A967AFI8-F1
#
_cell.length_a   1.000
_cell.length_b   1.000
_cell.length_c   1.000
_cell.angle_alpha   90.00
_cell.angle_beta   90.00
_cell.angle_gamma   90.00
#
_symmetry.space_group_name_H-M   'P 1'
#
loop_
_entity.id
_entity.type
_entity.pdbx_description
1 polymer ?
#
loop_
_entity_poly.entity_id
_entity_poly.type
_entity_poly.pdbx_seq_one_letter_code
_entity_poly.pdbx_strand_id
1 'polypeptide(L)'
;LDLLCVIFGNSDALTFTLLRDPTLVYWLAEEQVLSRRPTRKGMEDRLRKSLGHLTSKEVKLDALRRFRRREMLRIGVRDLLRLAPVSETTGALSDLASLLIHAAYQIVDEDLKRLYGVPMHQNRRRRWVETGFTVIGMGKLGGHELNYSSDVDLLYIYESDDGETRVQGRKNAETPAGVGISNEEYFEILSRELTRALTEPTREGYVFRVDLRLRAEGSVGQLARSLTSYQRYYLARGQVWERLALLKAAPVAGSVELGKAFVKAVRPFIFGSAKQPLDLAEASVVVEEVRAVKDMIDGKMVGRGHEHRNVKLGTGGIREIEFFAQTLQVLAGKQLPAVVDRSTLGALERFARWKLISAQEQEDLTVAYVFLRDVEHKLQMVHDLQTHSLPAEGHELERCAIRMGYGRDDRTMAMERFLVDHHRYTTVVHRIFQSLFSEPTTAQVLQTTLRVIKARRWGR
;
A
#
# COMPACT_ATOMS: atom_id res chain seq x y z
N LEU A 1 -10.01 -33.69 1.02
CA LEU A 1 -11.41 -33.30 1.25
C LEU A 1 -11.47 -32.05 2.11
N ASP A 2 -10.85 -32.06 3.29
CA ASP A 2 -10.85 -30.94 4.25
C ASP A 2 -10.44 -29.59 3.66
N LEU A 3 -9.38 -29.56 2.84
CA LEU A 3 -8.95 -28.35 2.13
C LEU A 3 -10.08 -27.72 1.30
N LEU A 4 -10.83 -28.54 0.58
CA LEU A 4 -11.94 -28.08 -0.26
C LEU A 4 -13.12 -27.61 0.59
N CYS A 5 -13.42 -28.30 1.70
CA CYS A 5 -14.46 -27.87 2.64
C CYS A 5 -14.14 -26.49 3.25
N VAL A 6 -12.87 -26.24 3.60
CA VAL A 6 -12.43 -24.93 4.10
C VAL A 6 -12.59 -23.86 3.02
N ILE A 7 -12.18 -24.12 1.78
CA ILE A 7 -12.28 -23.13 0.70
C ILE A 7 -13.74 -22.83 0.38
N PHE A 8 -14.53 -23.87 0.08
CA PHE A 8 -15.92 -23.74 -0.35
C PHE A 8 -16.84 -23.21 0.74
N GLY A 9 -16.55 -23.47 2.01
CA GLY A 9 -17.35 -22.96 3.13
C GLY A 9 -17.08 -21.49 3.48
N ASN A 10 -15.92 -20.95 3.11
CA ASN A 10 -15.42 -19.68 3.67
C ASN A 10 -15.08 -18.59 2.65
N SER A 11 -14.96 -18.91 1.36
CA SER A 11 -14.69 -17.91 0.31
C SER A 11 -15.23 -18.33 -1.06
N ASP A 12 -16.23 -17.61 -1.53
CA ASP A 12 -16.76 -17.76 -2.89
C ASP A 12 -15.71 -17.34 -3.93
N ALA A 13 -14.94 -16.30 -3.67
CA ALA A 13 -13.89 -15.83 -4.58
C ALA A 13 -12.81 -16.91 -4.84
N LEU A 14 -12.36 -17.60 -3.79
CA LEU A 14 -11.43 -18.72 -3.91
C LEU A 14 -12.09 -19.93 -4.55
N THR A 15 -13.38 -20.16 -4.25
CA THR A 15 -14.19 -21.20 -4.89
C THR A 15 -14.28 -21.01 -6.39
N PHE A 16 -14.66 -19.82 -6.85
CA PHE A 16 -14.73 -19.48 -8.28
C PHE A 16 -13.37 -19.60 -8.97
N THR A 17 -12.28 -19.34 -8.26
CA THR A 17 -10.93 -19.58 -8.77
C THR A 17 -10.69 -21.05 -9.07
N LEU A 18 -11.08 -21.96 -8.16
CA LEU A 18 -10.95 -23.41 -8.37
C LEU A 18 -11.93 -23.94 -9.41
N LEU A 19 -13.16 -23.42 -9.48
CA LEU A 19 -14.13 -23.82 -10.51
C LEU A 19 -13.65 -23.44 -11.90
N ARG A 20 -12.99 -22.28 -12.03
CA ARG A 20 -12.43 -21.82 -13.30
C ARG A 20 -11.22 -22.64 -13.73
N ASP A 21 -10.37 -23.05 -12.80
CA ASP A 21 -9.21 -23.89 -13.07
C ASP A 21 -9.09 -25.01 -12.02
N PRO A 22 -9.76 -26.16 -12.24
CA PRO A 22 -9.73 -27.28 -11.30
C PRO A 22 -8.34 -27.87 -11.10
N THR A 23 -7.39 -27.62 -12.03
CA THR A 23 -6.02 -28.13 -11.90
C THR A 23 -5.28 -27.50 -10.72
N LEU A 24 -5.72 -26.33 -10.27
CA LEU A 24 -5.18 -25.65 -9.10
C LEU A 24 -5.34 -26.46 -7.82
N VAL A 25 -6.31 -27.39 -7.75
CA VAL A 25 -6.45 -28.30 -6.60
C VAL A 25 -5.22 -29.18 -6.44
N TYR A 26 -4.72 -29.76 -7.54
CA TYR A 26 -3.51 -30.59 -7.52
C TYR A 26 -2.29 -29.76 -7.15
N TRP A 27 -2.19 -28.54 -7.69
CA TRP A 27 -1.12 -27.63 -7.33
C TRP A 27 -1.13 -27.27 -5.84
N LEU A 28 -2.29 -26.98 -5.24
CA LEU A 28 -2.39 -26.70 -3.81
C LEU A 28 -2.03 -27.92 -2.94
N ALA A 29 -2.24 -29.13 -3.45
CA ALA A 29 -1.91 -30.38 -2.78
C ALA A 29 -0.41 -30.74 -2.82
N GLU A 30 0.39 -30.06 -3.67
CA GLU A 30 1.85 -30.24 -3.67
C GLU A 30 2.45 -29.82 -2.32
N GLU A 31 3.33 -30.67 -1.76
CA GLU A 31 3.86 -30.56 -0.40
C GLU A 31 4.37 -29.15 -0.05
N GLN A 32 5.05 -28.47 -0.99
CA GLN A 32 5.71 -27.19 -0.74
C GLN A 32 4.83 -25.96 -0.96
N VAL A 33 3.64 -26.11 -1.55
CA VAL A 33 2.81 -24.96 -1.95
C VAL A 33 2.15 -24.33 -0.75
N LEU A 34 1.49 -25.12 0.08
CA LEU A 34 0.84 -24.64 1.30
C LEU A 34 1.73 -24.70 2.54
N SER A 35 2.77 -25.54 2.59
CA SER A 35 3.65 -25.63 3.78
C SER A 35 4.68 -24.50 3.85
N ARG A 36 5.12 -23.95 2.71
CA ARG A 36 6.13 -22.88 2.67
C ARG A 36 5.51 -21.52 2.42
N ARG A 37 6.01 -20.51 3.12
CA ARG A 37 5.73 -19.09 2.83
C ARG A 37 6.07 -18.76 1.37
N PRO A 38 5.19 -18.07 0.62
CA PRO A 38 5.57 -17.51 -0.67
C PRO A 38 6.61 -16.40 -0.46
N THR A 39 7.80 -16.56 -1.05
CA THR A 39 8.84 -15.54 -1.06
C THR A 39 8.76 -14.71 -2.33
N ARG A 40 9.10 -13.42 -2.25
CA ARG A 40 9.19 -12.54 -3.42
C ARG A 40 10.04 -13.16 -4.53
N LYS A 41 11.27 -13.59 -4.21
CA LYS A 41 12.18 -14.23 -5.17
C LYS A 41 11.57 -15.48 -5.81
N GLY A 42 10.91 -16.32 -5.02
CA GLY A 42 10.25 -17.51 -5.54
C GLY A 42 9.11 -17.20 -6.50
N MET A 43 8.30 -16.17 -6.20
CA MET A 43 7.25 -15.69 -7.10
C MET A 43 7.84 -15.09 -8.39
N GLU A 44 8.89 -14.27 -8.26
CA GLU A 44 9.60 -13.67 -9.39
C GLU A 44 10.17 -14.71 -10.36
N ASP A 45 10.83 -15.76 -9.83
CA ASP A 45 11.38 -16.83 -10.65
C ASP A 45 10.28 -17.60 -11.41
N ARG A 46 9.13 -17.87 -10.77
CA ARG A 46 7.99 -18.51 -11.43
C ARG A 46 7.37 -17.60 -12.49
N LEU A 47 7.20 -16.31 -12.18
CA LEU A 47 6.65 -15.32 -13.11
C LEU A 47 7.53 -15.21 -14.35
N ARG A 48 8.84 -15.06 -14.18
CA ARG A 48 9.82 -15.00 -15.27
C ARG A 48 9.75 -16.22 -16.18
N LYS A 49 9.68 -17.43 -15.61
CA LYS A 49 9.49 -18.67 -16.38
C LYS A 49 8.19 -18.66 -17.18
N SER A 50 7.09 -18.18 -16.59
CA SER A 50 5.79 -18.10 -17.26
C SER A 50 5.75 -17.12 -18.44
N LEU A 51 6.57 -16.07 -18.38
CA LEU A 51 6.64 -15.03 -19.42
C LEU A 51 7.67 -15.32 -20.51
N GLY A 52 8.72 -16.09 -20.22
CA GLY A 52 9.91 -16.21 -21.07
C GLY A 52 9.68 -16.76 -22.48
N HIS A 53 8.58 -17.49 -22.71
CA HIS A 53 8.24 -18.07 -24.02
C HIS A 53 7.18 -17.25 -24.79
N LEU A 54 6.67 -16.17 -24.19
CA LEU A 54 5.58 -15.39 -24.76
C LEU A 54 6.12 -14.20 -25.53
N THR A 55 5.62 -13.98 -26.74
CA THR A 55 6.09 -12.91 -27.64
C THR A 55 5.13 -11.72 -27.69
N SER A 56 3.83 -11.98 -27.76
CA SER A 56 2.79 -10.93 -27.84
C SER A 56 2.54 -10.24 -26.49
N LYS A 57 2.38 -8.90 -26.53
CA LYS A 57 2.01 -8.04 -25.38
C LYS A 57 0.75 -8.56 -24.69
N GLU A 58 -0.31 -8.83 -25.43
CA GLU A 58 -1.60 -9.26 -24.88
C GLU A 58 -1.47 -10.60 -24.14
N VAL A 59 -0.77 -11.55 -24.74
CA VAL A 59 -0.56 -12.89 -24.15
C VAL A 59 0.28 -12.81 -22.87
N LYS A 60 1.31 -11.94 -22.84
CA LYS A 60 2.09 -11.66 -21.63
C LYS A 60 1.22 -11.04 -20.53
N LEU A 61 0.37 -10.06 -20.86
CA LEU A 61 -0.54 -9.42 -19.89
C LEU A 61 -1.59 -10.40 -19.34
N ASP A 62 -2.11 -11.31 -20.16
CA ASP A 62 -3.00 -12.38 -19.70
C ASP A 62 -2.29 -13.39 -18.79
N ALA A 63 -1.00 -13.66 -19.04
CA ALA A 63 -0.20 -14.48 -18.13
C ALA A 63 -0.04 -13.83 -16.74
N LEU A 64 0.09 -12.49 -16.66
CA LEU A 64 0.10 -11.77 -15.38
C LEU A 64 -1.21 -11.98 -14.61
N ARG A 65 -2.36 -11.92 -15.29
CA ARG A 65 -3.69 -12.12 -14.67
C ARG A 65 -3.87 -13.54 -14.13
N ARG A 66 -3.47 -14.56 -14.91
CA ARG A 66 -3.46 -15.96 -14.45
C ARG A 66 -2.53 -16.15 -13.25
N PHE A 67 -1.33 -15.56 -13.29
CA PHE A 67 -0.38 -15.62 -12.20
C PHE A 67 -0.92 -14.97 -10.92
N ARG A 68 -1.52 -13.76 -11.03
CA ARG A 68 -2.21 -13.08 -9.92
C ARG A 68 -3.25 -13.99 -9.30
N ARG A 69 -4.16 -14.55 -10.10
CA ARG A 69 -5.24 -15.43 -9.61
C ARG A 69 -4.67 -16.63 -8.83
N ARG A 70 -3.65 -17.28 -9.38
CA ARG A 70 -2.99 -18.44 -8.77
C ARG A 70 -2.31 -18.12 -7.43
N GLU A 71 -1.52 -17.06 -7.36
CA GLU A 71 -0.83 -16.70 -6.11
C GLU A 71 -1.81 -16.12 -5.07
N MET A 72 -2.85 -15.38 -5.48
CA MET A 72 -3.94 -14.95 -4.60
C MET A 72 -4.66 -16.14 -3.96
N LEU A 73 -4.89 -17.22 -4.72
CA LEU A 73 -5.43 -18.47 -4.19
C LEU A 73 -4.53 -19.05 -3.09
N ARG A 74 -3.23 -19.21 -3.36
CA ARG A 74 -2.28 -19.73 -2.36
C ARG A 74 -2.24 -18.89 -1.09
N ILE A 75 -2.18 -17.56 -1.24
CA ILE A 75 -2.14 -16.63 -0.10
C ILE A 75 -3.45 -16.74 0.70
N GLY A 76 -4.61 -16.69 0.01
CA GLY A 76 -5.94 -16.82 0.60
C GLY A 76 -6.14 -18.13 1.37
N VAL A 77 -5.70 -19.24 0.79
CA VAL A 77 -5.81 -20.57 1.42
C VAL A 77 -4.92 -20.68 2.65
N ARG A 78 -3.66 -20.20 2.59
CA ARG A 78 -2.77 -20.18 3.77
C ARG A 78 -3.36 -19.36 4.91
N ASP A 79 -3.97 -18.22 4.59
CA ASP A 79 -4.60 -17.34 5.56
C ASP A 79 -5.89 -17.95 6.16
N LEU A 80 -6.75 -18.57 5.36
CA LEU A 80 -7.93 -19.31 5.85
C LEU A 80 -7.55 -20.48 6.76
N LEU A 81 -6.50 -21.22 6.41
CA LEU A 81 -5.99 -22.33 7.21
C LEU A 81 -5.15 -21.89 8.41
N ARG A 82 -4.99 -20.58 8.64
CA ARG A 82 -4.17 -20.02 9.73
C ARG A 82 -2.70 -20.46 9.68
N LEU A 83 -2.17 -20.71 8.47
CA LEU A 83 -0.77 -21.09 8.21
C LEU A 83 0.17 -19.88 8.05
N ALA A 84 -0.39 -18.67 8.01
CA ALA A 84 0.35 -17.43 7.88
C ALA A 84 -0.25 -16.36 8.83
N PRO A 85 0.57 -15.66 9.62
CA PRO A 85 0.10 -14.49 10.35
C PRO A 85 -0.22 -13.34 9.39
N VAL A 86 -0.97 -12.34 9.87
CA VAL A 86 -1.38 -11.16 9.07
C VAL A 86 -0.19 -10.49 8.38
N SER A 87 0.94 -10.32 9.08
CA SER A 87 2.14 -9.68 8.51
C SER A 87 2.76 -10.46 7.36
N GLU A 88 2.68 -11.79 7.38
CA GLU A 88 3.10 -12.60 6.24
C GLU A 88 2.13 -12.47 5.06
N THR A 89 0.82 -12.53 5.34
CA THR A 89 -0.24 -12.39 4.33
C THR A 89 -0.14 -11.04 3.63
N THR A 90 -0.08 -9.94 4.38
CA THR A 90 0.02 -8.59 3.78
C THR A 90 1.32 -8.41 3.00
N GLY A 91 2.43 -8.96 3.51
CA GLY A 91 3.71 -8.90 2.82
C GLY A 91 3.72 -9.69 1.51
N ALA A 92 3.12 -10.87 1.49
CA ALA A 92 2.99 -11.67 0.27
C ALA A 92 2.11 -10.99 -0.78
N LEU A 93 1.01 -10.36 -0.37
CA LEU A 93 0.15 -9.57 -1.25
C LEU A 93 0.89 -8.36 -1.83
N SER A 94 1.64 -7.63 -1.00
CA SER A 94 2.46 -6.49 -1.43
C SER A 94 3.58 -6.90 -2.39
N ASP A 95 4.24 -8.03 -2.13
CA ASP A 95 5.28 -8.58 -3.01
C ASP A 95 4.69 -8.99 -4.36
N LEU A 96 3.56 -9.69 -4.37
CA LEU A 96 2.84 -10.08 -5.60
C LEU A 96 2.46 -8.84 -6.41
N ALA A 97 1.88 -7.82 -5.76
CA ALA A 97 1.50 -6.58 -6.43
C ALA A 97 2.69 -5.88 -7.06
N SER A 98 3.78 -5.70 -6.31
CA SER A 98 4.99 -5.04 -6.81
C SER A 98 5.60 -5.79 -8.01
N LEU A 99 5.66 -7.13 -7.96
CA LEU A 99 6.19 -7.95 -9.06
C LEU A 99 5.35 -7.81 -10.33
N LEU A 100 4.02 -7.86 -10.20
CA LEU A 100 3.13 -7.78 -11.36
C LEU A 100 3.07 -6.38 -11.95
N ILE A 101 3.11 -5.32 -11.12
CA ILE A 101 3.23 -3.94 -11.58
C ILE A 101 4.54 -3.75 -12.35
N HIS A 102 5.65 -4.29 -11.83
CA HIS A 102 6.95 -4.21 -12.50
C HIS A 102 6.96 -4.95 -13.84
N ALA A 103 6.42 -6.17 -13.88
CA ALA A 103 6.32 -6.93 -15.13
C ALA A 103 5.43 -6.23 -16.17
N ALA A 104 4.28 -5.67 -15.75
CA ALA A 104 3.40 -4.90 -16.62
C ALA A 104 4.10 -3.66 -17.17
N TYR A 105 4.83 -2.91 -16.32
CA TYR A 105 5.65 -1.78 -16.74
C TYR A 105 6.67 -2.19 -17.81
N GLN A 106 7.43 -3.27 -17.60
CA GLN A 106 8.42 -3.73 -18.56
C GLN A 106 7.78 -4.08 -19.92
N ILE A 107 6.64 -4.77 -19.91
CA ILE A 107 5.92 -5.16 -21.13
C ILE A 107 5.44 -3.92 -21.91
N VAL A 108 4.87 -2.94 -21.21
CA VAL A 108 4.34 -1.71 -21.82
C VAL A 108 5.48 -0.83 -22.33
N ASP A 109 6.53 -0.63 -21.54
CA ASP A 109 7.69 0.20 -21.90
C ASP A 109 8.45 -0.39 -23.10
N GLU A 110 8.64 -1.71 -23.16
CA GLU A 110 9.26 -2.39 -24.31
C GLU A 110 8.49 -2.13 -25.60
N ASP A 111 7.15 -2.11 -25.53
CA ASP A 111 6.27 -1.86 -26.65
C ASP A 111 6.29 -0.41 -27.12
N LEU A 112 6.24 0.54 -26.18
CA LEU A 112 6.33 1.96 -26.49
C LEU A 112 7.70 2.36 -27.04
N LYS A 113 8.79 1.75 -26.54
CA LYS A 113 10.14 1.95 -27.09
C LYS A 113 10.25 1.50 -28.54
N ARG A 114 9.54 0.45 -28.95
CA ARG A 114 9.49 0.03 -30.36
C ARG A 114 8.72 1.03 -31.23
N LEU A 115 7.66 1.63 -30.70
CA LEU A 115 6.78 2.52 -31.44
C LEU A 115 7.34 3.95 -31.56
N TYR A 116 7.82 4.51 -30.45
CA TYR A 116 8.24 5.91 -30.34
C TYR A 116 9.75 6.10 -30.23
N GLY A 117 10.52 5.03 -29.97
CA GLY A 117 11.93 5.12 -29.63
C GLY A 117 12.17 5.21 -28.12
N VAL A 118 13.43 5.26 -27.71
CA VAL A 118 13.83 5.27 -26.30
C VAL A 118 13.75 6.71 -25.76
N PRO A 119 13.06 6.99 -24.64
CA PRO A 119 13.05 8.32 -24.03
C PRO A 119 14.46 8.65 -23.50
N MET A 120 15.05 9.75 -23.94
CA MET A 120 16.41 10.13 -23.58
C MET A 120 16.47 11.58 -23.09
N HIS A 121 17.37 11.88 -22.17
CA HIS A 121 17.71 13.25 -21.76
C HIS A 121 19.22 13.42 -21.66
N GLN A 122 19.68 14.67 -21.60
CA GLN A 122 21.08 14.96 -21.33
C GLN A 122 21.33 15.00 -19.83
N ASN A 123 22.21 14.13 -19.34
CA ASN A 123 22.66 14.24 -17.95
C ASN A 123 23.56 15.48 -17.74
N ARG A 124 23.98 15.71 -16.49
CA ARG A 124 24.87 16.84 -16.11
C ARG A 124 26.18 16.95 -16.92
N ARG A 125 26.63 15.87 -17.55
CA ARG A 125 27.83 15.84 -18.42
C ARG A 125 27.50 16.03 -19.90
N ARG A 126 26.28 16.49 -20.22
CA ARG A 126 25.75 16.65 -21.59
C ARG A 126 25.80 15.36 -22.42
N ARG A 127 25.72 14.19 -21.76
CA ARG A 127 25.63 12.90 -22.43
C ARG A 127 24.19 12.43 -22.44
N TRP A 128 23.74 11.97 -23.61
CA TRP A 128 22.44 11.33 -23.78
C TRP A 128 22.41 10.03 -22.98
N VAL A 129 21.43 9.93 -22.09
CA VAL A 129 21.13 8.73 -21.30
C VAL A 129 19.62 8.47 -21.37
N GLU A 130 19.22 7.23 -21.19
CA GLU A 130 17.80 6.89 -21.09
C GLU A 130 17.19 7.58 -19.87
N THR A 131 16.02 8.19 -20.05
CA THR A 131 15.29 8.84 -18.98
C THR A 131 14.62 7.78 -18.11
N GLY A 132 15.01 7.71 -16.83
CA GLY A 132 14.43 6.76 -15.90
C GLY A 132 12.94 7.01 -15.64
N PHE A 133 12.20 5.93 -15.39
CA PHE A 133 10.82 5.94 -14.90
C PHE A 133 10.72 5.08 -13.64
N THR A 134 9.90 5.49 -12.68
CA THR A 134 9.61 4.71 -11.46
C THR A 134 8.14 4.81 -11.11
N VAL A 135 7.62 3.71 -10.56
CA VAL A 135 6.32 3.68 -9.90
C VAL A 135 6.55 3.67 -8.40
N ILE A 136 5.92 4.60 -7.70
CA ILE A 136 5.90 4.65 -6.24
C ILE A 136 4.60 4.05 -5.75
N GLY A 137 4.68 3.00 -4.95
CA GLY A 137 3.57 2.49 -4.17
C GLY A 137 3.32 3.39 -2.97
N MET A 138 2.07 3.76 -2.79
CA MET A 138 1.57 4.59 -1.68
C MET A 138 0.72 3.75 -0.74
N GLY A 139 0.27 4.35 0.37
CA GLY A 139 -0.68 3.74 1.28
C GLY A 139 -0.27 2.34 1.74
N LYS A 140 -1.17 1.37 1.58
CA LYS A 140 -0.95 -0.03 1.99
C LYS A 140 0.14 -0.71 1.18
N LEU A 141 0.21 -0.48 -0.13
CA LEU A 141 1.24 -1.07 -0.98
C LEU A 141 2.63 -0.56 -0.57
N GLY A 142 2.76 0.76 -0.44
CA GLY A 142 3.98 1.41 0.01
C GLY A 142 4.38 1.04 1.44
N GLY A 143 3.41 0.73 2.31
CA GLY A 143 3.65 0.22 3.67
C GLY A 143 4.09 -1.24 3.76
N HIS A 144 4.05 -2.02 2.67
CA HIS A 144 4.13 -3.49 2.68
C HIS A 144 3.00 -4.16 3.48
N GLU A 145 1.83 -3.54 3.43
CA GLU A 145 0.65 -3.85 4.22
C GLU A 145 -0.59 -4.01 3.31
N LEU A 146 -0.48 -4.64 2.13
CA LEU A 146 -1.61 -4.77 1.19
C LEU A 146 -2.68 -5.77 1.70
N ASN A 147 -3.95 -5.55 1.34
CA ASN A 147 -5.06 -6.50 1.60
C ASN A 147 -5.61 -7.10 0.30
N TYR A 148 -6.45 -8.14 0.42
CA TYR A 148 -7.02 -8.89 -0.70
C TYR A 148 -7.70 -8.02 -1.76
N SER A 149 -8.62 -7.16 -1.34
CA SER A 149 -9.42 -6.33 -2.24
C SER A 149 -9.05 -4.85 -2.08
N SER A 150 -7.77 -4.51 -1.95
CA SER A 150 -7.32 -3.11 -1.96
C SER A 150 -6.98 -2.64 -3.37
N ASP A 151 -7.28 -1.37 -3.66
CA ASP A 151 -6.68 -0.67 -4.79
C ASP A 151 -5.17 -0.54 -4.54
N VAL A 152 -4.38 -0.51 -5.62
CA VAL A 152 -2.98 -0.12 -5.55
C VAL A 152 -2.87 1.37 -5.76
N ASP A 153 -2.53 2.10 -4.70
CA ASP A 153 -2.29 3.54 -4.75
C ASP A 153 -0.90 3.79 -5.37
N LEU A 154 -0.84 4.43 -6.54
CA LEU A 154 0.41 4.62 -7.29
C LEU A 154 0.70 6.09 -7.64
N LEU A 155 1.99 6.44 -7.68
CA LEU A 155 2.50 7.65 -8.33
C LEU A 155 3.45 7.25 -9.47
N TYR A 156 3.36 7.94 -10.60
CA TYR A 156 4.29 7.77 -11.71
C TYR A 156 5.25 8.95 -11.79
N ILE A 157 6.54 8.63 -11.87
CA ILE A 157 7.62 9.62 -11.81
C ILE A 157 8.65 9.31 -12.87
N TYR A 158 9.05 10.31 -13.63
CA TYR A 158 10.18 10.22 -14.54
C TYR A 158 11.32 11.16 -14.15
N GLU A 159 12.50 10.90 -14.69
CA GLU A 159 13.72 11.56 -14.23
C GLU A 159 13.84 13.02 -14.67
N SER A 160 13.47 13.34 -15.92
CA SER A 160 13.71 14.66 -16.51
C SER A 160 12.66 15.06 -17.56
N ASP A 161 12.19 16.31 -17.47
CA ASP A 161 11.33 16.98 -18.46
C ASP A 161 12.09 17.30 -19.77
N ASP A 162 13.40 17.51 -19.69
CA ASP A 162 14.24 18.05 -20.77
C ASP A 162 14.75 16.94 -21.71
N GLY A 163 13.83 16.27 -22.40
CA GLY A 163 14.20 15.23 -23.35
C GLY A 163 13.10 14.77 -24.29
N GLU A 164 13.48 13.90 -25.19
CA GLU A 164 12.65 13.37 -26.27
C GLU A 164 13.05 11.92 -26.56
N THR A 165 12.14 11.21 -27.22
CA THR A 165 12.40 9.86 -27.70
C THR A 165 13.39 9.85 -28.87
N ARG A 166 14.25 8.83 -28.91
CA ARG A 166 15.30 8.65 -29.91
C ARG A 166 15.38 7.20 -30.38
N VAL A 167 15.51 6.99 -31.69
CA VAL A 167 15.68 5.65 -32.27
C VAL A 167 17.10 5.15 -32.04
N GLN A 168 17.27 3.98 -31.41
CA GLN A 168 18.58 3.32 -31.33
C GLN A 168 19.03 2.86 -32.73
N GLY A 169 20.22 3.28 -33.17
CA GLY A 169 20.95 2.57 -34.23
C GLY A 169 21.22 3.29 -35.56
N ARG A 170 20.84 4.55 -35.77
CA ARG A 170 21.28 5.32 -36.96
C ARG A 170 22.27 6.41 -36.58
N LYS A 171 23.55 6.04 -36.51
CA LYS A 171 24.65 6.98 -36.22
C LYS A 171 24.82 8.09 -37.26
N ASN A 172 24.30 7.95 -38.49
CA ASN A 172 24.48 8.90 -39.60
C ASN A 172 23.28 8.94 -40.58
N ALA A 173 22.04 8.68 -40.15
CA ALA A 173 20.89 8.95 -41.02
C ALA A 173 20.31 10.30 -40.63
N GLU A 174 20.23 11.22 -41.58
CA GLU A 174 19.27 12.32 -41.51
C GLU A 174 17.94 11.75 -41.04
N THR A 175 17.46 12.27 -39.92
CA THR A 175 16.24 11.84 -39.25
C THR A 175 15.12 11.79 -40.29
N PRO A 176 14.58 10.62 -40.67
CA PRO A 176 13.35 10.61 -41.44
C PRO A 176 12.31 11.30 -40.57
N ALA A 177 11.58 12.26 -41.13
CA ALA A 177 10.57 13.04 -40.42
C ALA A 177 9.54 12.12 -39.73
N GLY A 178 9.81 11.88 -38.44
CA GLY A 178 8.96 11.31 -37.43
C GLY A 178 9.52 11.86 -36.13
N VAL A 179 9.02 13.04 -35.73
CA VAL A 179 9.53 13.81 -34.60
C VAL A 179 9.45 12.93 -33.35
N GLY A 180 10.57 12.69 -32.67
CA GLY A 180 10.54 12.03 -31.37
C GLY A 180 9.59 12.80 -30.45
N ILE A 181 8.70 12.10 -29.76
CA ILE A 181 7.81 12.74 -28.79
C ILE A 181 8.60 13.15 -27.55
N SER A 182 8.14 14.20 -26.86
CA SER A 182 8.78 14.67 -25.62
C SER A 182 8.72 13.61 -24.52
N ASN A 183 9.61 13.69 -23.53
CA ASN A 183 9.55 12.82 -22.36
C ASN A 183 8.21 12.95 -21.63
N GLU A 184 7.69 14.17 -21.50
CA GLU A 184 6.37 14.41 -20.90
C GLU A 184 5.28 13.62 -21.61
N GLU A 185 5.22 13.70 -22.94
CA GLU A 185 4.25 12.98 -23.75
C GLU A 185 4.44 11.46 -23.66
N TYR A 186 5.69 10.98 -23.77
CA TYR A 186 6.02 9.56 -23.67
C TYR A 186 5.57 8.97 -22.33
N PHE A 187 5.90 9.62 -21.21
CA PHE A 187 5.59 9.11 -19.88
C PHE A 187 4.11 9.26 -19.51
N GLU A 188 3.39 10.22 -20.11
CA GLU A 188 1.94 10.30 -19.99
C GLU A 188 1.27 9.12 -20.72
N ILE A 189 1.73 8.76 -21.93
CA ILE A 189 1.26 7.57 -22.67
C ILE A 189 1.61 6.29 -21.90
N LEU A 190 2.86 6.14 -21.46
CA LEU A 190 3.32 4.99 -20.65
C LEU A 190 2.45 4.80 -19.42
N SER A 191 2.17 5.89 -18.68
CA SER A 191 1.37 5.85 -17.45
C SER A 191 -0.07 5.44 -17.71
N ARG A 192 -0.67 5.92 -18.81
CA ARG A 192 -2.02 5.54 -19.22
C ARG A 192 -2.09 4.08 -19.63
N GLU A 193 -1.16 3.62 -20.46
CA GLU A 193 -1.08 2.24 -20.94
C GLU A 193 -0.76 1.25 -19.82
N LEU A 194 0.13 1.60 -18.89
CA LEU A 194 0.41 0.80 -17.70
C LEU A 194 -0.83 0.69 -16.81
N THR A 195 -1.52 1.81 -16.56
CA THR A 195 -2.75 1.81 -15.76
C THR A 195 -3.81 0.93 -16.42
N ARG A 196 -3.99 1.06 -17.73
CA ARG A 196 -4.91 0.21 -18.52
C ARG A 196 -4.53 -1.27 -18.42
N ALA A 197 -3.25 -1.60 -18.63
CA ALA A 197 -2.77 -2.99 -18.57
C ALA A 197 -3.06 -3.66 -17.22
N LEU A 198 -3.05 -2.89 -16.13
CA LEU A 198 -3.35 -3.37 -14.78
C LEU A 198 -4.85 -3.50 -14.50
N THR A 199 -5.65 -2.53 -14.95
CA THR A 199 -7.07 -2.39 -14.55
C THR A 199 -8.08 -3.00 -15.52
N GLU A 200 -7.74 -3.11 -16.80
CA GLU A 200 -8.68 -3.51 -17.84
C GLU A 200 -9.15 -4.97 -17.61
N PRO A 201 -10.46 -5.21 -17.48
CA PRO A 201 -11.00 -6.55 -17.37
C PRO A 201 -10.93 -7.27 -18.72
N THR A 202 -10.33 -8.45 -18.71
CA THR A 202 -10.27 -9.36 -19.86
C THR A 202 -11.02 -10.64 -19.54
N ARG A 203 -11.02 -11.62 -20.45
CA ARG A 203 -11.48 -12.98 -20.13
C ARG A 203 -10.72 -13.56 -18.94
N GLU A 204 -9.46 -13.19 -18.72
CA GLU A 204 -8.64 -13.61 -17.57
C GLU A 204 -8.80 -12.73 -16.32
N GLY A 205 -9.73 -11.77 -16.33
CA GLY A 205 -9.94 -10.80 -15.26
C GLY A 205 -9.02 -9.59 -15.39
N TYR A 206 -8.59 -9.02 -14.27
CA TYR A 206 -7.69 -7.87 -14.19
C TYR A 206 -6.52 -8.18 -13.24
N VAL A 207 -5.47 -7.35 -13.25
CA VAL A 207 -4.31 -7.53 -12.36
C VAL A 207 -4.61 -6.88 -11.01
N PHE A 208 -4.78 -5.56 -11.01
CA PHE A 208 -5.20 -4.77 -9.85
C PHE A 208 -6.04 -3.58 -10.29
N ARG A 209 -6.94 -3.13 -9.40
CA ARG A 209 -7.50 -1.78 -9.50
C ARG A 209 -6.43 -0.79 -9.06
N VAL A 210 -6.26 0.29 -9.84
CA VAL A 210 -5.24 1.30 -9.62
C VAL A 210 -5.91 2.59 -9.18
N ASP A 211 -5.41 3.19 -8.10
CA ASP A 211 -5.81 4.52 -7.66
C ASP A 211 -4.63 5.50 -7.83
N LEU A 212 -4.88 6.56 -8.60
CA LEU A 212 -3.89 7.62 -8.90
C LEU A 212 -4.26 8.94 -8.22
N ARG A 213 -5.25 8.98 -7.33
CA ARG A 213 -5.76 10.23 -6.73
C ARG A 213 -4.81 10.89 -5.74
N LEU A 214 -3.79 10.17 -5.27
CA LEU A 214 -2.76 10.71 -4.37
C LEU A 214 -1.66 11.49 -5.11
N ARG A 215 -1.70 11.57 -6.45
CA ARG A 215 -0.75 12.37 -7.22
C ARG A 215 -0.97 13.86 -7.01
N ALA A 216 0.05 14.66 -7.34
CA ALA A 216 -0.03 16.10 -7.26
C ALA A 216 -1.25 16.63 -8.04
N GLU A 217 -2.06 17.48 -7.40
CA GLU A 217 -3.33 18.01 -7.95
C GLU A 217 -4.44 16.94 -8.16
N GLY A 218 -4.27 15.73 -7.60
CA GLY A 218 -5.30 14.69 -7.59
C GLY A 218 -5.79 14.31 -8.99
N SER A 219 -7.10 14.22 -9.17
CA SER A 219 -7.71 13.74 -10.43
C SER A 219 -7.48 14.64 -11.64
N VAL A 220 -7.18 15.93 -11.45
CA VAL A 220 -6.96 16.89 -12.54
C VAL A 220 -5.48 17.03 -12.92
N GLY A 221 -4.55 16.50 -12.11
CA GLY A 221 -3.13 16.51 -12.39
C GLY A 221 -2.72 15.49 -13.47
N GLN A 222 -1.56 15.73 -14.08
CA GLN A 222 -0.89 14.80 -15.01
C GLN A 222 -0.72 13.41 -14.38
N LEU A 223 -0.78 12.34 -15.19
CA LEU A 223 -0.60 10.98 -14.68
C LEU A 223 0.84 10.75 -14.25
N ALA A 224 1.79 11.26 -15.03
CA ALA A 224 3.22 11.24 -14.73
C ALA A 224 3.79 12.65 -14.59
N ARG A 225 4.75 12.82 -13.69
CA ARG A 225 5.50 14.07 -13.50
C ARG A 225 6.98 13.81 -13.30
N SER A 226 7.83 14.75 -13.69
CA SER A 226 9.25 14.66 -13.36
C SER A 226 9.48 14.75 -11.86
N LEU A 227 10.63 14.22 -11.42
CA LEU A 227 11.13 14.39 -10.06
C LEU A 227 11.17 15.87 -9.65
N THR A 228 11.63 16.75 -10.53
CA THR A 228 11.72 18.19 -10.26
C THR A 228 10.34 18.85 -10.17
N SER A 229 9.38 18.43 -11.00
CA SER A 229 7.99 18.91 -10.92
C SER A 229 7.34 18.54 -9.57
N TYR A 230 7.51 17.30 -9.09
CA TYR A 230 7.05 16.90 -7.76
C TYR A 230 7.71 17.70 -6.63
N GLN A 231 9.02 17.96 -6.70
CA GLN A 231 9.73 18.79 -5.72
C GLN A 231 9.13 20.20 -5.62
N ARG A 232 8.87 20.84 -6.77
CA ARG A 232 8.25 22.17 -6.81
C ARG A 232 6.84 22.15 -6.24
N TYR A 233 6.05 21.12 -6.56
CA TYR A 233 4.69 20.99 -6.05
C TYR A 233 4.66 20.91 -4.52
N TYR A 234 5.41 19.98 -3.92
CA TYR A 234 5.39 19.81 -2.46
C TYR A 234 6.00 21.00 -1.71
N LEU A 235 6.92 21.75 -2.32
CA LEU A 235 7.46 22.97 -1.74
C LEU A 235 6.42 24.09 -1.66
N ALA A 236 5.57 24.22 -2.69
CA ALA A 236 4.70 25.38 -2.86
C ALA A 236 3.23 25.13 -2.47
N ARG A 237 2.71 23.92 -2.67
CA ARG A 237 1.26 23.63 -2.63
C ARG A 237 0.89 22.36 -1.86
N GLY A 238 1.85 21.66 -1.28
CA GLY A 238 1.61 20.40 -0.58
C GLY A 238 0.72 20.58 0.66
N GLN A 239 -0.24 19.69 0.85
CA GLN A 239 -1.20 19.68 1.94
C GLN A 239 -0.80 18.72 3.07
N VAL A 240 -1.33 18.96 4.28
CA VAL A 240 -0.94 18.21 5.49
C VAL A 240 -1.20 16.70 5.36
N TRP A 241 -2.34 16.30 4.82
CA TRP A 241 -2.67 14.89 4.63
C TRP A 241 -1.70 14.20 3.65
N GLU A 242 -1.10 14.94 2.70
CA GLU A 242 -0.10 14.40 1.79
C GLU A 242 1.19 14.02 2.53
N ARG A 243 1.53 14.72 3.62
CA ARG A 243 2.64 14.34 4.50
C ARG A 243 2.44 12.94 5.06
N LEU A 244 1.23 12.65 5.56
CA LEU A 244 0.89 11.34 6.10
C LEU A 244 0.92 10.25 5.02
N ALA A 245 0.41 10.55 3.83
CA ALA A 245 0.42 9.62 2.71
C ALA A 245 1.85 9.28 2.26
N LEU A 246 2.73 10.30 2.16
CA LEU A 246 4.11 10.15 1.72
C LEU A 246 5.01 9.40 2.71
N LEU A 247 4.64 9.28 3.99
CA LEU A 247 5.36 8.41 4.94
C LEU A 247 5.42 6.95 4.46
N LYS A 248 4.41 6.51 3.70
CA LYS A 248 4.33 5.16 3.16
C LYS A 248 4.99 5.02 1.79
N ALA A 249 5.45 6.10 1.15
CA ALA A 249 5.96 6.06 -0.23
C ALA A 249 7.17 5.11 -0.39
N ALA A 250 7.11 4.21 -1.37
CA ALA A 250 8.21 3.31 -1.71
C ALA A 250 8.26 2.95 -3.20
N PRO A 251 9.45 2.79 -3.81
CA PRO A 251 9.55 2.27 -5.17
C PRO A 251 9.03 0.84 -5.25
N VAL A 252 8.10 0.57 -6.17
CA VAL A 252 7.52 -0.76 -6.41
C VAL A 252 7.79 -1.30 -7.81
N ALA A 253 8.03 -0.40 -8.79
CA ALA A 253 8.41 -0.77 -10.15
C ALA A 253 9.27 0.32 -10.82
N GLY A 254 9.90 0.00 -11.95
CA GLY A 254 10.85 0.87 -12.63
C GLY A 254 12.19 1.03 -11.88
N SER A 255 12.84 2.18 -12.05
CA SER A 255 14.13 2.50 -11.46
C SER A 255 14.04 2.70 -9.95
N VAL A 256 14.70 1.82 -9.20
CA VAL A 256 14.80 1.90 -7.73
C VAL A 256 15.59 3.14 -7.30
N GLU A 257 16.60 3.53 -8.08
CA GLU A 257 17.43 4.72 -7.84
C GLU A 257 16.60 6.00 -7.92
N LEU A 258 15.79 6.15 -8.97
CA LEU A 258 14.89 7.29 -9.13
C LEU A 258 13.84 7.32 -8.01
N GLY A 259 13.27 6.18 -7.65
CA GLY A 259 12.29 6.14 -6.55
C GLY A 259 12.90 6.48 -5.19
N LYS A 260 14.14 6.05 -4.91
CA LYS A 260 14.88 6.49 -3.72
C LYS A 260 15.16 8.00 -3.77
N ALA A 261 15.46 8.55 -4.94
CA ALA A 261 15.66 9.99 -5.12
C ALA A 261 14.36 10.77 -4.84
N PHE A 262 13.21 10.29 -5.29
CA PHE A 262 11.90 10.86 -4.96
C PHE A 262 11.62 10.83 -3.45
N VAL A 263 11.73 9.66 -2.81
CA VAL A 263 11.49 9.53 -1.36
C VAL A 263 12.38 10.47 -0.58
N LYS A 264 13.65 10.63 -0.97
CA LYS A 264 14.58 11.58 -0.37
C LYS A 264 14.13 13.03 -0.59
N ALA A 265 13.69 13.37 -1.81
CA ALA A 265 13.29 14.70 -2.21
C ALA A 265 12.07 15.23 -1.45
N VAL A 266 11.12 14.35 -1.07
CA VAL A 266 9.91 14.74 -0.35
C VAL A 266 10.07 14.79 1.17
N ARG A 267 11.18 14.29 1.73
CA ARG A 267 11.42 14.32 3.20
C ARG A 267 11.29 15.72 3.83
N PRO A 268 11.80 16.81 3.23
CA PRO A 268 11.65 18.15 3.82
C PRO A 268 10.19 18.60 3.90
N PHE A 269 9.34 18.13 2.98
CA PHE A 269 7.91 18.39 3.02
C PHE A 269 7.22 17.58 4.12
N ILE A 270 7.55 16.29 4.27
CA ILE A 270 6.96 15.40 5.28
C ILE A 270 7.27 15.90 6.70
N PHE A 271 8.53 16.18 7.00
CA PHE A 271 8.98 16.46 8.38
C PHE A 271 9.33 17.94 8.65
N GLY A 272 9.05 18.82 7.69
CA GLY A 272 9.35 20.25 7.76
C GLY A 272 10.83 20.62 7.50
N SER A 273 11.06 21.90 7.21
CA SER A 273 12.40 22.44 6.87
C SER A 273 13.14 23.09 8.05
N ALA A 274 12.44 23.45 9.13
CA ALA A 274 13.02 24.12 10.31
C ALA A 274 14.11 23.28 11.02
N LYS A 275 15.30 23.84 11.28
CA LYS A 275 16.39 23.11 11.98
C LYS A 275 16.07 22.82 13.44
N GLN A 276 15.22 23.64 14.05
CA GLN A 276 14.82 23.53 15.44
C GLN A 276 13.79 22.38 15.61
N PRO A 277 13.79 21.65 16.74
CA PRO A 277 12.67 20.80 17.11
C PRO A 277 11.39 21.63 17.19
N LEU A 278 10.25 21.00 16.85
CA LEU A 278 8.95 21.63 17.01
C LEU A 278 8.76 22.06 18.47
N ASP A 279 8.17 23.23 18.68
CA ASP A 279 7.60 23.58 19.98
C ASP A 279 6.19 23.00 20.16
N LEU A 280 5.57 23.26 21.32
CA LEU A 280 4.24 22.72 21.61
C LEU A 280 3.16 23.33 20.71
N ALA A 281 3.28 24.60 20.33
CA ALA A 281 2.30 25.27 19.49
C ALA A 281 2.38 24.71 18.06
N GLU A 282 3.58 24.63 17.48
CA GLU A 282 3.79 24.07 16.14
C GLU A 282 3.34 22.61 16.06
N ALA A 283 3.63 21.82 17.10
CA ALA A 283 3.23 20.42 17.16
C ALA A 283 1.71 20.25 17.33
N SER A 284 1.06 21.13 18.10
CA SER A 284 -0.41 21.11 18.27
C SER A 284 -1.13 21.41 16.96
N VAL A 285 -0.63 22.35 16.14
CA VAL A 285 -1.18 22.63 14.81
C VAL A 285 -1.18 21.38 13.93
N VAL A 286 -0.09 20.61 13.90
CA VAL A 286 -0.03 19.35 13.14
C VAL A 286 -1.09 18.35 13.63
N VAL A 287 -1.27 18.23 14.95
CA VAL A 287 -2.28 17.32 15.53
C VAL A 287 -3.70 17.77 15.17
N GLU A 288 -3.98 19.07 15.25
CA GLU A 288 -5.27 19.66 14.89
C GLU A 288 -5.60 19.50 13.40
N GLU A 289 -4.62 19.70 12.52
CA GLU A 289 -4.80 19.50 11.09
C GLU A 289 -5.13 18.04 10.76
N VAL A 290 -4.48 17.07 11.41
CA VAL A 290 -4.80 15.64 11.24
C VAL A 290 -6.17 15.30 11.84
N ARG A 291 -6.53 15.88 12.99
CA ARG A 291 -7.87 15.74 13.57
C ARG A 291 -8.96 16.24 12.63
N ALA A 292 -8.78 17.40 12.00
CA ALA A 292 -9.74 17.93 11.04
C ALA A 292 -9.96 16.97 9.84
N VAL A 293 -8.91 16.27 9.40
CA VAL A 293 -9.05 15.21 8.38
C VAL A 293 -9.87 14.02 8.89
N LYS A 294 -9.67 13.61 10.16
CA LYS A 294 -10.49 12.55 10.78
C LYS A 294 -11.96 12.97 10.88
N ASP A 295 -12.24 14.17 11.37
CA ASP A 295 -13.60 14.68 11.52
C ASP A 295 -14.33 14.74 10.16
N MET A 296 -13.63 15.12 9.09
CA MET A 296 -14.18 15.08 7.73
C MET A 296 -14.52 13.65 7.27
N ILE A 297 -13.68 12.66 7.60
CA ILE A 297 -13.93 11.25 7.27
C ILE A 297 -15.15 10.74 8.04
N ASP A 298 -15.25 11.07 9.33
CA ASP A 298 -16.33 10.64 10.21
C ASP A 298 -17.66 11.26 9.79
N GLY A 299 -17.69 12.56 9.47
CA GLY A 299 -18.89 13.23 8.97
C GLY A 299 -19.47 12.59 7.70
N LYS A 300 -18.62 12.03 6.83
CA LYS A 300 -19.06 11.27 5.64
C LYS A 300 -19.63 9.89 5.97
N MET A 301 -19.32 9.35 7.16
CA MET A 301 -19.76 8.03 7.62
C MET A 301 -21.07 8.06 8.40
N VAL A 302 -21.34 9.12 9.18
CA VAL A 302 -22.57 9.25 9.99
C VAL A 302 -23.84 9.08 9.15
N GLY A 303 -23.86 9.63 7.93
CA GLY A 303 -25.00 9.52 7.00
C GLY A 303 -25.26 8.10 6.47
N ARG A 304 -24.41 7.11 6.77
CA ARG A 304 -24.49 5.74 6.22
C ARG A 304 -24.84 4.66 7.26
N GLY A 305 -24.94 4.95 8.56
CA GLY A 305 -25.36 3.97 9.58
C GLY A 305 -24.40 2.77 9.78
N HIS A 306 -23.12 2.92 9.42
CA HIS A 306 -22.11 1.85 9.47
C HIS A 306 -20.96 2.12 10.44
N GLU A 307 -21.00 3.20 11.22
CA GLU A 307 -19.86 3.69 12.00
C GLU A 307 -19.28 2.63 12.95
N HIS A 308 -20.10 2.03 13.82
CA HIS A 308 -19.62 1.05 14.80
C HIS A 308 -19.25 -0.33 14.22
N ARG A 309 -19.67 -0.61 12.99
CA ARG A 309 -19.39 -1.90 12.30
C ARG A 309 -18.21 -1.79 11.35
N ASN A 310 -17.76 -0.58 11.01
CA ASN A 310 -16.70 -0.39 10.04
C ASN A 310 -15.33 -0.54 10.72
N VAL A 311 -14.67 -1.67 10.51
CA VAL A 311 -13.39 -1.99 11.19
C VAL A 311 -12.23 -1.08 10.77
N LYS A 312 -12.40 -0.36 9.65
CA LYS A 312 -11.36 0.52 9.10
C LYS A 312 -11.56 1.98 9.51
N LEU A 313 -12.74 2.53 9.24
CA LEU A 313 -13.04 3.95 9.41
C LEU A 313 -13.86 4.25 10.68
N GLY A 314 -14.45 3.23 11.31
CA GLY A 314 -15.20 3.40 12.55
C GLY A 314 -14.32 3.80 13.73
N THR A 315 -14.97 4.21 14.81
CA THR A 315 -14.36 4.51 16.10
C THR A 315 -13.49 3.34 16.57
N GLY A 316 -12.23 3.59 16.90
CA GLY A 316 -11.28 2.55 17.30
C GLY A 316 -10.82 1.65 16.16
N GLY A 317 -11.10 2.00 14.91
CA GLY A 317 -10.75 1.22 13.72
C GLY A 317 -9.29 1.39 13.29
N ILE A 318 -8.92 0.65 12.24
CA ILE A 318 -7.55 0.62 11.66
C ILE A 318 -7.03 2.04 11.38
N ARG A 319 -7.88 2.94 10.89
CA ARG A 319 -7.49 4.29 10.50
C ARG A 319 -7.04 5.14 11.68
N GLU A 320 -7.60 4.94 12.88
CA GLU A 320 -7.16 5.66 14.08
C GLU A 320 -5.75 5.23 14.49
N ILE A 321 -5.42 3.93 14.37
CA ILE A 321 -4.05 3.42 14.60
C ILE A 321 -3.08 4.01 13.57
N GLU A 322 -3.47 4.02 12.29
CA GLU A 322 -2.65 4.60 11.21
C GLU A 322 -2.39 6.09 11.43
N PHE A 323 -3.41 6.87 11.77
CA PHE A 323 -3.28 8.30 12.05
C PHE A 323 -2.43 8.57 13.28
N PHE A 324 -2.64 7.84 14.37
CA PHE A 324 -1.81 7.95 15.56
C PHE A 324 -0.33 7.73 15.21
N ALA A 325 -0.03 6.63 14.49
CA ALA A 325 1.34 6.31 14.12
C ALA A 325 1.94 7.32 13.13
N GLN A 326 1.20 7.72 12.10
CA GLN A 326 1.68 8.67 11.10
C GLN A 326 1.93 10.06 11.71
N THR A 327 1.05 10.55 12.59
CA THR A 327 1.23 11.83 13.28
C THR A 327 2.49 11.83 14.13
N LEU A 328 2.75 10.78 14.92
CA LEU A 328 3.99 10.68 15.70
C LEU A 328 5.24 10.67 14.80
N GLN A 329 5.19 10.01 13.64
CA GLN A 329 6.30 10.06 12.68
C GLN A 329 6.52 11.45 12.10
N VAL A 330 5.45 12.19 11.74
CA VAL A 330 5.59 13.57 11.25
C VAL A 330 6.22 14.46 12.32
N LEU A 331 5.75 14.35 13.57
CA LEU A 331 6.22 15.16 14.69
C LEU A 331 7.67 14.87 15.07
N ALA A 332 8.07 13.59 15.10
CA ALA A 332 9.38 13.18 15.62
C ALA A 332 10.43 12.86 14.55
N GLY A 333 10.00 12.50 13.34
CA GLY A 333 10.83 11.81 12.34
C GLY A 333 12.01 12.64 11.80
N LYS A 334 11.97 13.97 11.93
CA LYS A 334 13.10 14.83 11.58
C LYS A 334 14.25 14.71 12.57
N GLN A 335 13.97 14.94 13.85
CA GLN A 335 14.97 14.93 14.92
C GLN A 335 15.34 13.50 15.33
N LEU A 336 14.41 12.57 15.16
CA LEU A 336 14.58 11.16 15.46
C LEU A 336 14.24 10.27 14.23
N PRO A 337 15.09 10.24 13.19
CA PRO A 337 14.84 9.40 12.01
C PRO A 337 14.66 7.91 12.30
N ALA A 338 15.16 7.43 13.45
CA ALA A 338 15.07 6.05 13.88
C ALA A 338 13.64 5.58 14.23
N VAL A 339 12.69 6.50 14.42
CA VAL A 339 11.26 6.17 14.62
C VAL A 339 10.46 6.10 13.33
N VAL A 340 11.05 6.50 12.20
CA VAL A 340 10.36 6.46 10.92
C VAL A 340 10.35 5.05 10.36
N ASP A 341 9.16 4.51 10.10
CA ASP A 341 8.93 3.21 9.46
C ASP A 341 7.72 3.30 8.53
N ARG A 342 7.82 2.63 7.38
CA ARG A 342 6.72 2.55 6.42
C ARG A 342 5.61 1.63 6.91
N SER A 343 5.90 0.61 7.71
CA SER A 343 4.86 -0.25 8.29
C SER A 343 4.31 0.37 9.57
N THR A 344 3.00 0.23 9.80
CA THR A 344 2.35 0.71 11.02
C THR A 344 2.89 -0.05 12.23
N LEU A 345 2.99 -1.38 12.14
CA LEU A 345 3.54 -2.20 13.24
C LEU A 345 5.01 -1.87 13.53
N GLY A 346 5.84 -1.69 12.51
CA GLY A 346 7.25 -1.29 12.69
C GLY A 346 7.38 0.10 13.30
N ALA A 347 6.48 1.04 12.99
CA ALA A 347 6.46 2.35 13.62
C ALA A 347 6.12 2.25 15.12
N LEU A 348 5.09 1.49 15.49
CA LEU A 348 4.70 1.26 16.88
C LEU A 348 5.82 0.65 17.72
N GLU A 349 6.50 -0.38 17.18
CA GLU A 349 7.65 -1.01 17.84
C GLU A 349 8.77 0.01 18.11
N ARG A 350 9.07 0.87 17.12
CA ARG A 350 10.08 1.91 17.28
C ARG A 350 9.65 2.95 18.30
N PHE A 351 8.38 3.34 18.36
CA PHE A 351 7.92 4.31 19.36
C PHE A 351 8.14 3.83 20.78
N ALA A 352 7.84 2.57 21.08
CA ALA A 352 8.10 1.97 22.39
C ALA A 352 9.60 1.92 22.69
N ARG A 353 10.42 1.47 21.73
CA ARG A 353 11.89 1.44 21.86
C ARG A 353 12.48 2.81 22.18
N TRP A 354 11.88 3.86 21.62
CA TRP A 354 12.29 5.25 21.81
C TRP A 354 11.50 5.98 22.91
N LYS A 355 10.68 5.25 23.68
CA LYS A 355 9.89 5.76 24.82
C LYS A 355 8.96 6.93 24.44
N LEU A 356 8.45 6.93 23.20
CA LEU A 356 7.39 7.87 22.78
C LEU A 356 6.02 7.40 23.27
N ILE A 357 5.84 6.09 23.39
CA ILE A 357 4.69 5.42 23.99
C ILE A 357 5.18 4.35 24.98
N SER A 358 4.31 3.90 25.86
CA SER A 358 4.58 2.79 26.77
C SER A 358 4.61 1.43 26.05
N ALA A 359 5.21 0.43 26.70
CA ALA A 359 5.19 -0.95 26.19
C ALA A 359 3.75 -1.49 26.10
N GLN A 360 2.89 -1.15 27.07
CA GLN A 360 1.49 -1.55 27.07
C GLN A 360 0.72 -0.94 25.90
N GLU A 361 0.89 0.36 25.62
CA GLU A 361 0.23 0.99 24.46
C GLU A 361 0.70 0.37 23.13
N GLN A 362 1.98 0.01 23.03
CA GLN A 362 2.49 -0.67 21.85
C GLN A 362 1.88 -2.06 21.68
N GLU A 363 1.80 -2.86 22.74
CA GLU A 363 1.16 -4.18 22.72
C GLU A 363 -0.33 -4.06 22.36
N ASP A 364 -1.06 -3.20 23.06
CA ASP A 364 -2.48 -2.91 22.86
C ASP A 364 -2.78 -2.56 21.39
N LEU A 365 -2.04 -1.60 20.82
CA LEU A 365 -2.21 -1.17 19.43
C LEU A 365 -1.80 -2.25 18.44
N THR A 366 -0.77 -3.05 18.76
CA THR A 366 -0.28 -4.13 17.88
C THR A 366 -1.32 -5.25 17.77
N VAL A 367 -1.82 -5.72 18.91
CA VAL A 367 -2.84 -6.78 18.95
C VAL A 367 -4.13 -6.31 18.27
N ALA A 368 -4.58 -5.08 18.57
CA ALA A 368 -5.75 -4.51 17.92
C ALA A 368 -5.57 -4.35 16.41
N TYR A 369 -4.42 -3.87 15.94
CA TYR A 369 -4.14 -3.73 14.50
C TYR A 369 -4.17 -5.07 13.79
N VAL A 370 -3.49 -6.09 14.34
CA VAL A 370 -3.47 -7.44 13.76
C VAL A 370 -4.89 -8.03 13.72
N PHE A 371 -5.65 -7.91 14.81
CA PHE A 371 -7.03 -8.38 14.88
C PHE A 371 -7.92 -7.70 13.82
N LEU A 372 -7.95 -6.36 13.78
CA LEU A 372 -8.81 -5.62 12.86
C LEU A 372 -8.45 -5.86 11.40
N ARG A 373 -7.16 -6.05 11.10
CA ARG A 373 -6.69 -6.40 9.75
C ARG A 373 -7.08 -7.81 9.34
N ASP A 374 -7.03 -8.77 10.25
CA ASP A 374 -7.54 -10.12 9.99
C ASP A 374 -9.05 -10.11 9.75
N VAL A 375 -9.81 -9.33 10.53
CA VAL A 375 -11.24 -9.13 10.26
C VAL A 375 -11.46 -8.54 8.88
N GLU A 376 -10.74 -7.47 8.52
CA GLU A 376 -10.81 -6.87 7.19
C GLU A 376 -10.48 -7.88 6.08
N HIS A 377 -9.47 -8.74 6.27
CA HIS A 377 -9.15 -9.83 5.34
C HIS A 377 -10.30 -10.78 5.17
N LYS A 378 -10.88 -11.27 6.27
CA LYS A 378 -11.99 -12.23 6.22
C LYS A 378 -13.21 -11.59 5.55
N LEU A 379 -13.53 -10.34 5.83
CA LEU A 379 -14.63 -9.66 5.12
C LEU A 379 -14.37 -9.62 3.61
N GLN A 380 -13.18 -9.19 3.18
CA GLN A 380 -12.88 -8.98 1.76
C GLN A 380 -12.79 -10.29 0.96
N MET A 381 -12.19 -11.34 1.53
CA MET A 381 -11.92 -12.58 0.79
C MET A 381 -13.17 -13.38 0.44
N VAL A 382 -14.34 -13.11 1.05
CA VAL A 382 -15.57 -13.87 0.72
C VAL A 382 -15.89 -13.72 -0.77
N HIS A 383 -15.95 -12.48 -1.24
CA HIS A 383 -16.38 -12.16 -2.60
C HIS A 383 -15.34 -11.33 -3.38
N ASP A 384 -14.11 -11.17 -2.85
CA ASP A 384 -13.07 -10.27 -3.37
C ASP A 384 -13.54 -8.80 -3.48
N LEU A 385 -14.35 -8.34 -2.51
CA LEU A 385 -14.96 -7.01 -2.49
C LEU A 385 -14.28 -6.09 -1.47
N GLN A 386 -14.34 -4.77 -1.72
CA GLN A 386 -13.91 -3.71 -0.79
C GLN A 386 -14.90 -3.51 0.36
N THR A 387 -15.16 -4.58 1.11
CA THR A 387 -15.97 -4.51 2.32
C THR A 387 -15.09 -4.24 3.55
N HIS A 388 -15.58 -3.35 4.41
CA HIS A 388 -14.96 -2.96 5.67
C HIS A 388 -15.93 -3.05 6.84
N SER A 389 -17.18 -3.42 6.60
CA SER A 389 -18.23 -3.44 7.61
C SER A 389 -18.54 -4.86 8.02
N LEU A 390 -18.64 -5.09 9.32
CA LEU A 390 -19.18 -6.33 9.87
C LEU A 390 -20.61 -6.55 9.33
N PRO A 391 -20.99 -7.82 9.04
CA PRO A 391 -22.33 -8.15 8.59
C PRO A 391 -23.40 -7.68 9.58
N ALA A 392 -24.56 -7.25 9.06
CA ALA A 392 -25.72 -6.88 9.88
C ALA A 392 -26.43 -8.11 10.44
N GLU A 393 -26.46 -9.17 9.65
CA GLU A 393 -27.24 -10.38 9.91
C GLU A 393 -26.44 -11.33 10.81
N GLY A 394 -27.09 -11.85 11.85
CA GLY A 394 -26.43 -12.65 12.89
C GLY A 394 -25.73 -13.90 12.34
N HIS A 395 -26.32 -14.57 11.36
CA HIS A 395 -25.73 -15.78 10.77
C HIS A 395 -24.46 -15.47 9.96
N GLU A 396 -24.42 -14.38 9.19
CA GLU A 396 -23.20 -13.96 8.48
C GLU A 396 -22.11 -13.45 9.43
N LEU A 397 -22.51 -12.82 10.54
CA LEU A 397 -21.59 -12.44 11.60
C LEU A 397 -20.99 -13.66 12.31
N GLU A 398 -21.79 -14.70 12.59
CA GLU A 398 -21.31 -15.98 13.11
C GLU A 398 -20.32 -16.63 12.14
N ARG A 399 -20.63 -16.67 10.84
CA ARG A 399 -19.69 -17.16 9.81
C ARG A 399 -18.40 -16.35 9.76
N CYS A 400 -18.46 -15.03 9.98
CA CYS A 400 -17.28 -14.20 10.13
C CYS A 400 -16.46 -14.63 11.36
N ALA A 401 -17.10 -14.79 12.52
CA ALA A 401 -16.44 -15.22 13.75
C ALA A 401 -15.78 -16.61 13.62
N ILE A 402 -16.43 -17.55 12.95
CA ILE A 402 -15.88 -18.89 12.67
C ILE A 402 -14.63 -18.77 11.78
N ARG A 403 -14.65 -17.95 10.73
CA ARG A 403 -13.48 -17.66 9.88
C ARG A 403 -12.37 -16.95 10.64
N MET A 404 -12.74 -16.16 11.63
CA MET A 404 -11.82 -15.54 12.59
C MET A 404 -11.19 -16.55 13.57
N GLY A 405 -11.65 -17.80 13.59
CA GLY A 405 -11.11 -18.88 14.40
C GLY A 405 -11.84 -19.12 15.73
N TYR A 406 -12.91 -18.36 16.02
CA TYR A 406 -13.63 -18.43 17.29
C TYR A 406 -14.52 -19.68 17.43
N GLY A 407 -14.72 -20.46 16.36
CA GLY A 407 -15.57 -21.65 16.36
C GLY A 407 -14.86 -22.97 16.67
N ARG A 408 -13.56 -22.97 17.02
CA ARG A 408 -12.79 -24.21 17.24
C ARG A 408 -13.21 -24.97 18.50
N ASP A 409 -13.41 -24.24 19.60
CA ASP A 409 -13.73 -24.85 20.91
C ASP A 409 -15.24 -25.02 21.08
N ASP A 410 -15.99 -23.94 20.84
CA ASP A 410 -17.44 -23.92 20.92
C ASP A 410 -18.00 -22.96 19.87
N ARG A 411 -18.66 -23.53 18.86
CA ARG A 411 -19.26 -22.78 17.76
C ARG A 411 -20.39 -21.86 18.24
N THR A 412 -21.14 -22.26 19.27
CA THR A 412 -22.29 -21.49 19.76
C THR A 412 -21.86 -20.18 20.41
N MET A 413 -20.66 -20.15 21.02
CA MET A 413 -20.07 -18.96 21.61
C MET A 413 -19.20 -18.13 20.64
N ALA A 414 -19.02 -18.58 19.39
CA ALA A 414 -18.05 -17.98 18.47
C ALA A 414 -18.34 -16.49 18.22
N MET A 415 -19.61 -16.16 17.94
CA MET A 415 -20.04 -14.79 17.67
C MET A 415 -19.88 -13.88 18.90
N GLU A 416 -20.27 -14.35 20.08
CA GLU A 416 -20.19 -13.59 21.33
C GLU A 416 -18.73 -13.26 21.68
N ARG A 417 -17.86 -14.26 21.69
CA ARG A 417 -16.43 -14.08 21.99
C ARG A 417 -15.76 -13.13 20.99
N PHE A 418 -16.09 -13.26 19.70
CA PHE A 418 -15.61 -12.36 18.66
C PHE A 418 -16.02 -10.91 18.90
N LEU A 419 -17.29 -10.66 19.26
CA LEU A 419 -17.80 -9.31 19.52
C LEU A 419 -17.20 -8.69 20.79
N VAL A 420 -16.98 -9.50 21.84
CA VAL A 420 -16.30 -9.06 23.07
C VAL A 420 -14.88 -8.60 22.75
N ASP A 421 -14.12 -9.38 21.98
CA ASP A 421 -12.77 -9.00 21.56
C ASP A 421 -12.77 -7.78 20.65
N HIS A 422 -13.66 -7.74 19.66
CA HIS A 422 -13.81 -6.58 18.79
C HIS A 422 -14.06 -5.30 19.61
N HIS A 423 -15.02 -5.32 20.53
CA HIS A 423 -15.33 -4.17 21.39
C HIS A 423 -14.17 -3.79 22.31
N ARG A 424 -13.47 -4.77 22.89
CA ARG A 424 -12.29 -4.54 23.72
C ARG A 424 -11.20 -3.81 22.93
N TYR A 425 -10.86 -4.30 21.74
CA TYR A 425 -9.80 -3.72 20.92
C TYR A 425 -10.17 -2.33 20.39
N THR A 426 -11.38 -2.12 19.88
CA THR A 426 -11.78 -0.80 19.38
C THR A 426 -11.84 0.24 20.49
N THR A 427 -12.33 -0.13 21.68
CA THR A 427 -12.34 0.76 22.85
C THR A 427 -10.92 1.20 23.24
N VAL A 428 -9.97 0.26 23.28
CA VAL A 428 -8.57 0.56 23.63
C VAL A 428 -7.90 1.45 22.57
N VAL A 429 -8.08 1.14 21.28
CA VAL A 429 -7.57 1.96 20.18
C VAL A 429 -8.11 3.38 20.28
N HIS A 430 -9.42 3.52 20.46
CA HIS A 430 -10.06 4.83 20.52
C HIS A 430 -9.57 5.66 21.70
N ARG A 431 -9.40 5.04 22.87
CA ARG A 431 -8.83 5.69 24.06
C ARG A 431 -7.42 6.23 23.78
N ILE A 432 -6.54 5.43 23.17
CA ILE A 432 -5.16 5.83 22.84
C ILE A 432 -5.14 6.90 21.74
N PHE A 433 -6.06 6.82 20.78
CA PHE A 433 -6.21 7.87 19.78
C PHE A 433 -6.60 9.20 20.46
N GLN A 434 -7.62 9.19 21.33
CA GLN A 434 -8.06 10.38 22.05
C GLN A 434 -6.95 10.99 22.92
N SER A 435 -6.06 10.18 23.52
CA SER A 435 -4.97 10.71 24.34
C SER A 435 -3.95 11.57 23.59
N LEU A 436 -3.96 11.56 22.24
CA LEU A 436 -3.20 12.47 21.40
C LEU A 436 -4.06 13.58 20.78
N PHE A 437 -5.28 13.27 20.33
CA PHE A 437 -6.07 14.17 19.49
C PHE A 437 -7.15 14.99 20.23
N SER A 438 -7.56 14.63 21.45
CA SER A 438 -8.66 15.31 22.16
C SER A 438 -8.27 16.72 22.63
N GLU A 439 -7.17 16.83 23.38
CA GLU A 439 -6.57 18.06 23.89
C GLU A 439 -5.05 18.04 23.62
N PRO A 440 -4.60 18.48 22.43
CA PRO A 440 -3.20 18.34 22.03
C PRO A 440 -2.22 19.02 22.99
N THR A 441 -2.58 20.16 23.58
CA THR A 441 -1.72 20.94 24.48
C THR A 441 -1.42 20.23 25.81
N THR A 442 -2.34 19.39 26.29
CA THR A 442 -2.22 18.62 27.54
C THR A 442 -1.85 17.15 27.29
N ALA A 443 -1.84 16.70 26.04
CA ALA A 443 -1.53 15.32 25.64
C ALA A 443 -0.13 14.87 26.13
N GLN A 444 -0.10 13.89 27.02
CA GLN A 444 1.14 13.35 27.61
C GLN A 444 2.06 12.74 26.54
N VAL A 445 1.48 12.07 25.54
CA VAL A 445 2.22 11.49 24.40
C VAL A 445 2.92 12.59 23.60
N LEU A 446 2.25 13.72 23.36
CA LEU A 446 2.84 14.85 22.65
C LEU A 446 3.99 15.47 23.46
N GLN A 447 3.76 15.76 24.74
CA GLN A 447 4.78 16.33 25.62
C GLN A 447 6.00 15.42 25.76
N THR A 448 5.78 14.11 25.89
CA THR A 448 6.85 13.11 25.93
C THR A 448 7.64 13.09 24.62
N THR A 449 6.94 13.11 23.48
CA THR A 449 7.55 13.18 22.15
C THR A 449 8.44 14.42 22.01
N LEU A 450 7.93 15.60 22.37
CA LEU A 450 8.69 16.85 22.34
C LEU A 450 9.90 16.83 23.27
N ARG A 451 9.78 16.24 24.46
CA ARG A 451 10.89 16.08 25.41
C ARG A 451 12.00 15.21 24.83
N VAL A 452 11.65 14.06 24.24
CA VAL A 452 12.61 13.12 23.64
C VAL A 452 13.36 13.75 22.48
N ILE A 453 12.67 14.43 21.56
CA ILE A 453 13.33 15.06 20.41
C ILE A 453 14.20 16.27 20.80
N LYS A 454 13.85 17.00 21.86
CA LYS A 454 14.66 18.11 22.40
C LYS A 454 15.92 17.60 23.10
N ALA A 455 15.81 16.56 23.93
CA ALA A 455 16.95 15.99 24.66
C ALA A 455 18.04 15.44 23.71
N ARG A 456 17.64 14.83 22.58
CA ARG A 456 18.56 14.28 21.58
C ARG A 456 19.42 15.30 20.84
N ARG A 457 19.07 16.59 20.89
CA ARG A 457 19.91 17.66 20.34
C ARG A 457 21.09 18.02 21.24
N TRP A 458 20.98 17.77 22.53
CA TRP A 458 21.98 18.17 23.53
C TRP A 458 23.01 17.05 23.80
N GLY A 459 22.79 15.86 23.25
CA GLY A 459 23.68 14.70 23.35
C GLY A 459 24.43 14.35 22.06
N ARG A 460 24.77 15.35 21.23
CA ARG A 460 25.68 15.19 20.09
C ARG A 460 26.88 16.11 20.23
#